data_AF-A0A9E0J9K0-F1
#
_entry.id   AF-A0A9E0J9K0-F1
#
_cell.length_a   1.000
_cell.length_b   1.000
_cell.length_c   1.000
_cell.angle_alpha   90.00
_cell.angle_beta   90.00
_cell.angle_gamma   90.00
#
_symmetry.space_group_name_H-M   'P 1'
#
loop_
_entity.id
_entity.type
_entity.pdbx_description
1 polymer ?
#
loop_
_entity_poly.entity_id
_entity_poly.type
_entity_poly.pdbx_seq_one_letter_code
_entity_poly.pdbx_strand_id
1 'polypeptide(L)'
;MPFEFEIPGVAAEILAARTAEALDPILTKLTRSASALGAPTVRGHKLFVKDLDDTIPHIARVLRLDDRDGEKSNDNVCVIATQLYGVGGHSKVVADITRLIGGEKVSLILTDLYGNIAYRRLIGEDMEARGYHCRALLALKAPSVLDRTIELHRLLCAIKPTRIFLLQHHMDVCAVTATYPFRDITEFVHHADHLPCL
;
A
#
# COMPACT_ATOMS: atom_id res chain seq x y z
N MET A 1 -16.07 19.18 20.16
CA MET A 1 -15.45 19.62 18.89
C MET A 1 -15.11 18.37 18.10
N PRO A 2 -15.38 18.29 16.79
CA PRO A 2 -14.81 17.24 15.96
C PRO A 2 -13.29 17.35 16.06
N PHE A 3 -12.63 16.24 16.41
CA PHE A 3 -11.19 16.18 16.48
C PHE A 3 -10.64 16.09 15.04
N GLU A 4 -9.79 17.04 14.65
CA GLU A 4 -9.09 17.04 13.35
C GLU A 4 -7.60 16.76 13.59
N PHE A 5 -7.20 15.51 13.33
CA PHE A 5 -5.79 15.20 13.14
C PHE A 5 -5.41 15.60 11.72
N GLU A 6 -4.53 16.59 11.62
CA GLU A 6 -3.87 16.99 10.40
C GLU A 6 -2.37 16.76 10.57
N ILE A 7 -1.68 16.42 9.48
CA ILE A 7 -0.22 16.60 9.41
C ILE A 7 -0.01 17.99 8.81
N PRO A 8 0.35 19.01 9.63
CA PRO A 8 0.22 20.40 9.21
C PRO A 8 0.97 20.69 7.91
N GLY A 9 0.25 21.25 6.95
CA GLY A 9 0.78 21.69 5.66
C GLY A 9 1.05 20.58 4.63
N VAL A 10 1.06 19.29 5.00
CA VAL A 10 1.46 18.23 4.05
C VAL A 10 0.42 18.05 2.94
N ALA A 11 -0.88 18.04 3.27
CA ALA A 11 -1.92 17.97 2.25
C ALA A 11 -1.85 19.16 1.27
N ALA A 12 -1.61 20.37 1.78
CA ALA A 12 -1.46 21.57 0.97
C ALA A 12 -0.20 21.52 0.08
N GLU A 13 0.93 21.03 0.61
CA GLU A 13 2.16 20.80 -0.15
C GLU A 13 1.92 19.81 -1.30
N ILE A 14 1.25 18.69 -1.04
CA ILE A 14 0.88 17.70 -2.08
C ILE A 14 0.01 18.36 -3.16
N LEU A 15 -1.04 19.08 -2.75
CA LEU A 15 -1.96 19.75 -3.67
C LEU A 15 -1.33 20.93 -4.42
N ALA A 16 -0.18 21.43 -3.99
CA ALA A 16 0.60 22.46 -4.67
C ALA A 16 1.62 21.89 -5.66
N ALA A 17 2.09 20.65 -5.43
CA ALA A 17 3.02 19.98 -6.34
C ALA A 17 2.39 19.77 -7.73
N ARG A 18 3.16 20.02 -8.78
CA ARG A 18 2.69 19.87 -10.19
C ARG A 18 3.53 18.88 -10.99
N THR A 19 4.65 18.43 -10.43
CA THR A 19 5.58 17.50 -11.07
C THR A 19 5.95 16.38 -10.11
N ALA A 20 6.44 15.27 -10.66
CA ALA A 20 6.91 14.13 -9.89
C ALA A 20 8.08 14.54 -8.96
N GLU A 21 9.02 15.33 -9.47
CA GLU A 21 10.21 15.77 -8.73
C GLU A 21 9.86 16.63 -7.51
N ALA A 22 8.81 17.45 -7.61
CA ALA A 22 8.31 18.23 -6.48
C ALA A 22 7.58 17.36 -5.44
N LEU A 23 6.99 16.25 -5.88
CA LEU A 23 6.14 15.40 -5.06
C LEU A 23 6.97 14.42 -4.20
N ASP A 24 8.05 13.86 -4.74
CA ASP A 24 8.88 12.86 -4.06
C ASP A 24 9.35 13.25 -2.64
N PRO A 25 9.93 14.45 -2.39
CA PRO A 25 10.33 14.83 -1.03
C PRO A 25 9.14 14.97 -0.07
N ILE A 26 7.96 15.35 -0.59
CA ILE A 26 6.73 15.49 0.21
C ILE A 26 6.19 14.11 0.60
N LEU A 27 6.17 13.15 -0.33
CA LEU A 27 5.76 11.77 -0.04
C LEU A 27 6.73 11.10 0.95
N THR A 28 8.02 11.38 0.83
CA THR A 28 9.02 10.91 1.80
C THR A 28 8.77 11.47 3.20
N LYS A 29 8.43 12.76 3.32
CA LYS A 29 8.04 13.39 4.59
C LYS A 29 6.76 12.77 5.17
N LEU A 30 5.76 12.53 4.32
CA LEU A 30 4.49 11.91 4.71
C LEU A 30 4.71 10.51 5.32
N THR A 31 5.44 9.64 4.62
CA THR A 31 5.78 8.29 5.09
C THR A 31 6.50 8.31 6.44
N ARG A 32 7.44 9.24 6.64
CA ARG A 32 8.18 9.38 7.91
C ARG A 32 7.31 9.89 9.07
N SER A 33 6.17 10.50 8.76
CA SER A 33 5.25 11.03 9.75
C SER A 33 4.36 9.95 10.39
N ALA A 34 4.45 8.69 9.96
CA ALA A 34 3.72 7.56 10.55
C ALA A 34 3.90 7.44 12.07
N SER A 35 5.08 7.82 12.60
CA SER A 35 5.34 7.83 14.04
C SER A 35 4.45 8.79 14.83
N ALA A 36 3.99 9.89 14.20
CA ALA A 36 3.12 10.89 14.84
C ALA A 36 1.71 10.34 15.13
N LEU A 37 1.29 9.28 14.44
CA LEU A 37 -0.01 8.63 14.66
C LEU A 37 -0.11 7.97 16.04
N GLY A 38 1.03 7.62 16.64
CA GLY A 38 1.08 7.03 17.98
C GLY A 38 0.76 8.00 19.11
N ALA A 39 0.61 9.30 18.83
CA ALA A 39 0.25 10.29 19.84
C ALA A 39 -1.09 9.93 20.52
N PRO A 40 -1.20 10.06 21.86
CA PRO A 40 -2.44 9.73 22.58
C PRO A 40 -3.67 10.51 22.09
N THR A 41 -3.44 11.68 21.50
CA THR A 41 -4.48 12.52 20.91
C THR A 41 -5.05 11.94 19.62
N VAL A 42 -4.31 11.07 18.92
CA VAL A 42 -4.63 10.56 17.57
C VAL A 42 -5.09 9.11 17.64
N ARG A 43 -4.33 8.28 18.37
CA ARG A 43 -4.60 6.85 18.53
C ARG A 43 -5.96 6.61 19.18
N GLY A 44 -6.78 5.74 18.58
CA GLY A 44 -8.12 5.41 19.10
C GLY A 44 -9.23 6.35 18.65
N HIS A 45 -8.90 7.47 18.00
CA HIS A 45 -9.88 8.51 17.68
C HIS A 45 -10.24 8.62 16.20
N LYS A 46 -9.38 8.13 15.30
CA LYS A 46 -9.63 8.08 13.85
C LYS A 46 -9.08 6.80 13.22
N LEU A 47 -9.73 6.38 12.12
CA LEU A 47 -9.26 5.31 11.24
C LEU A 47 -8.67 5.84 9.92
N PHE A 48 -9.04 7.06 9.53
CA PHE A 48 -8.68 7.65 8.24
C PHE A 48 -8.26 9.11 8.44
N VAL A 49 -7.46 9.64 7.52
CA VAL A 49 -7.00 11.03 7.52
C VAL A 49 -7.51 11.73 6.26
N LYS A 50 -8.80 12.10 6.30
CA LYS A 50 -9.56 12.61 5.15
C LYS A 50 -8.78 13.61 4.28
N ASP A 51 -8.13 14.60 4.86
CA ASP A 51 -7.44 15.64 4.09
C ASP A 51 -6.25 15.10 3.29
N LEU A 52 -5.63 14.02 3.78
CA LEU A 52 -4.59 13.31 3.05
C LEU A 52 -5.19 12.33 2.04
N ASP A 53 -6.26 11.61 2.41
CA ASP A 53 -6.97 10.69 1.52
C ASP A 53 -7.48 11.42 0.27
N ASP A 54 -8.02 12.64 0.44
CA ASP A 54 -8.47 13.52 -0.63
C ASP A 54 -7.33 13.95 -1.58
N THR A 55 -6.06 13.82 -1.17
CA THR A 55 -4.92 14.12 -2.05
C THR A 55 -4.51 12.96 -2.96
N ILE A 56 -4.94 11.72 -2.68
CA ILE A 56 -4.55 10.54 -3.47
C ILE A 56 -4.86 10.70 -4.97
N PRO A 57 -6.07 11.16 -5.40
CA PRO A 57 -6.35 11.40 -6.82
C PRO A 57 -5.40 12.42 -7.45
N HIS A 58 -4.96 13.41 -6.67
CA HIS A 58 -4.01 14.42 -7.12
C HIS A 58 -2.63 13.82 -7.39
N ILE A 59 -2.12 13.01 -6.46
CA ILE A 59 -0.83 12.31 -6.58
C ILE A 59 -0.87 11.41 -7.82
N ALA A 60 -1.91 10.57 -7.95
CA ALA A 60 -2.07 9.68 -9.10
C ALA A 60 -2.05 10.44 -10.43
N ARG A 61 -2.74 11.58 -10.52
CA ARG A 61 -2.75 12.43 -11.71
C ARG A 61 -1.39 13.06 -12.02
N VAL A 62 -0.67 13.57 -11.01
CA VAL A 62 0.68 14.14 -11.21
C VAL A 62 1.65 13.09 -11.73
N LEU A 63 1.53 11.85 -11.23
CA LEU A 63 2.35 10.72 -11.67
C LEU A 63 1.87 10.09 -12.99
N ARG A 64 0.75 10.56 -13.55
CA ARG A 64 0.13 10.02 -14.78
C ARG A 64 -0.17 8.53 -14.65
N LEU A 65 -0.78 8.17 -13.54
CA LEU A 65 -1.27 6.82 -13.28
C LEU A 65 -2.62 6.67 -13.99
N ASP A 66 -2.64 5.88 -15.06
CA ASP A 66 -3.82 5.76 -15.93
C ASP A 66 -4.87 4.84 -15.30
N ASP A 67 -6.13 5.29 -15.27
CA ASP A 67 -7.28 4.44 -14.96
C ASP A 67 -7.33 3.28 -15.94
N ARG A 68 -7.63 2.08 -15.43
CA ARG A 68 -7.60 0.87 -16.27
C ARG A 68 -8.99 0.52 -16.79
N ASP A 69 -9.11 0.46 -18.11
CA ASP A 69 -10.24 -0.19 -18.76
C ASP A 69 -10.16 -1.71 -18.57
N GLY A 70 -11.21 -2.26 -17.95
CA GLY A 70 -11.28 -3.67 -17.56
C GLY A 70 -11.48 -4.61 -18.76
N GLU A 71 -10.40 -4.99 -19.44
CA GLU A 71 -10.44 -6.21 -20.25
C GLU A 71 -10.45 -7.44 -19.33
N LYS A 72 -11.45 -8.32 -19.53
CA LYS A 72 -11.53 -9.62 -18.85
C LYS A 72 -10.24 -10.41 -19.07
N SER A 73 -9.53 -10.69 -17.98
CA SER A 73 -8.38 -11.61 -17.94
C SER A 73 -8.74 -12.85 -17.14
N ASN A 74 -7.80 -13.81 -17.05
CA ASN A 74 -7.85 -14.88 -16.05
C ASN A 74 -7.92 -14.26 -14.64
N ASP A 75 -8.50 -15.00 -13.71
CA ASP A 75 -8.65 -14.56 -12.32
C ASP A 75 -7.25 -14.44 -11.67
N ASN A 76 -6.75 -13.20 -11.60
CA ASN A 76 -5.46 -12.85 -11.00
C ASN A 76 -5.75 -11.98 -9.78
N VAL A 77 -5.51 -12.52 -8.60
CA VAL A 77 -5.68 -11.80 -7.34
C VAL A 77 -4.34 -11.22 -6.92
N CYS A 78 -4.31 -9.92 -6.66
CA CYS A 78 -3.16 -9.29 -6.02
C CYS A 78 -3.43 -9.11 -4.53
N VAL A 79 -2.47 -9.52 -3.70
CA VAL A 79 -2.45 -9.16 -2.28
C VAL A 79 -1.29 -8.20 -2.09
N ILE A 80 -1.57 -6.97 -1.70
CA ILE A 80 -0.56 -5.92 -1.50
C ILE A 80 -0.45 -5.68 0.00
N ALA A 81 0.76 -5.75 0.53
CA ALA A 81 1.04 -5.43 1.92
C ALA A 81 2.29 -4.57 2.03
N THR A 82 2.43 -3.78 3.09
CA THR A 82 3.66 -3.01 3.28
C THR A 82 4.82 -3.93 3.65
N GLN A 83 4.58 -4.85 4.59
CA GLN A 83 5.52 -5.85 5.06
C GLN A 83 4.77 -6.99 5.77
N LEU A 84 5.42 -8.15 5.93
CA LEU A 84 4.87 -9.29 6.65
C LEU A 84 5.82 -9.72 7.78
N TYR A 85 5.26 -9.99 8.96
CA TYR A 85 6.00 -10.40 10.15
C TYR A 85 5.81 -11.88 10.46
N GLY A 86 6.67 -12.43 11.33
CA GLY A 86 6.47 -13.79 11.86
C GLY A 86 5.23 -13.90 12.74
N VAL A 87 4.85 -12.81 13.42
CA VAL A 87 3.65 -12.71 14.26
C VAL A 87 2.95 -11.38 13.95
N GLY A 88 1.69 -11.43 13.50
CA GLY A 88 0.94 -10.23 13.16
C GLY A 88 -0.44 -10.54 12.55
N GLY A 89 -1.39 -9.63 12.76
CA GLY A 89 -2.77 -9.78 12.27
C GLY A 89 -2.84 -9.84 10.74
N HIS A 90 -2.24 -8.87 10.04
CA HIS A 90 -2.19 -8.88 8.58
C HIS A 90 -1.45 -10.08 8.00
N SER A 91 -0.35 -10.49 8.62
CA SER A 91 0.36 -11.72 8.21
C SER A 91 -0.54 -12.95 8.24
N LYS A 92 -1.33 -13.12 9.30
CA LYS A 92 -2.30 -14.22 9.38
C LYS A 92 -3.43 -14.09 8.35
N VAL A 93 -3.96 -12.87 8.16
CA VAL A 93 -5.02 -12.60 7.18
C VAL A 93 -4.52 -12.87 5.75
N VAL A 94 -3.30 -12.45 5.41
CA VAL A 94 -2.68 -12.75 4.11
C VAL A 94 -2.53 -14.25 3.90
N ALA A 95 -2.07 -15.00 4.92
CA ALA A 95 -1.97 -16.46 4.86
C ALA A 95 -3.35 -17.10 4.60
N ASP A 96 -4.40 -16.63 5.29
CA ASP A 96 -5.75 -17.14 5.07
C ASP A 96 -6.32 -16.79 3.68
N ILE A 97 -6.15 -15.56 3.21
CA ILE A 97 -6.57 -15.12 1.87
C ILE A 97 -5.88 -15.97 0.80
N THR A 98 -4.56 -16.06 0.87
CA THR A 98 -3.74 -16.80 -0.11
C THR A 98 -4.11 -18.29 -0.16
N ARG A 99 -4.33 -18.91 1.00
CA ARG A 99 -4.79 -20.30 1.13
C ARG A 99 -6.20 -20.52 0.58
N LEU A 100 -7.15 -19.63 0.86
CA LEU A 100 -8.55 -19.80 0.48
C LEU A 100 -8.79 -19.57 -1.02
N ILE A 101 -8.04 -18.65 -1.65
CA ILE A 101 -8.19 -18.32 -3.07
C ILE A 101 -7.52 -19.39 -3.96
N GLY A 102 -6.44 -19.99 -3.48
CA GLY A 102 -5.57 -20.88 -4.26
C GLY A 102 -4.34 -20.13 -4.73
N GLY A 103 -3.16 -20.64 -4.35
CA GLY A 103 -1.90 -19.91 -4.56
C GLY A 103 -1.57 -19.66 -6.01
N GLU A 104 -2.01 -20.53 -6.93
CA GLU A 104 -1.81 -20.39 -8.37
C GLU A 104 -2.40 -19.11 -8.97
N LYS A 105 -3.37 -18.49 -8.29
CA LYS A 105 -4.05 -17.26 -8.72
C LYS A 105 -3.51 -16.00 -8.04
N VAL A 106 -2.72 -16.17 -6.98
CA VAL A 106 -2.33 -15.05 -6.11
C VAL A 106 -0.91 -14.57 -6.40
N SER A 107 -0.79 -13.27 -6.64
CA SER A 107 0.48 -12.53 -6.59
C SER A 107 0.52 -11.73 -5.28
N LEU A 108 1.47 -12.05 -4.41
CA LEU A 108 1.72 -11.31 -3.17
C LEU A 108 2.81 -10.26 -3.40
N ILE A 109 2.50 -8.99 -3.16
CA ILE A 109 3.39 -7.85 -3.43
C ILE A 109 3.63 -7.09 -2.13
N LEU A 110 4.90 -6.93 -1.78
CA LEU A 110 5.35 -6.20 -0.60
C LEU A 110 5.93 -4.85 -1.03
N THR A 111 5.39 -3.74 -0.54
CA THR A 111 5.93 -2.41 -0.90
C THR A 111 7.30 -2.17 -0.28
N ASP A 112 7.61 -2.86 0.82
CA ASP A 112 8.82 -2.72 1.61
C ASP A 112 9.14 -1.25 1.95
N LEU A 113 8.12 -0.41 2.13
CA LEU A 113 8.28 1.04 2.21
C LEU A 113 9.36 1.49 3.22
N TYR A 114 9.57 0.71 4.28
CA TYR A 114 10.55 0.98 5.33
C TYR A 114 11.92 0.33 5.10
N GLY A 115 12.14 -0.39 4.00
CA GLY A 115 13.41 -1.02 3.63
C GLY A 115 13.85 -2.14 4.57
N ASN A 116 12.90 -2.83 5.21
CA ASN A 116 13.18 -3.84 6.23
C ASN A 116 13.27 -5.26 5.66
N ILE A 117 12.87 -5.46 4.41
CA ILE A 117 12.86 -6.77 3.76
C ILE A 117 14.20 -7.02 3.08
N ALA A 118 15.07 -7.75 3.77
CA ALA A 118 16.26 -8.30 3.13
C ALA A 118 15.85 -9.38 2.12
N TYR A 119 16.33 -9.29 0.88
CA TYR A 119 16.07 -10.29 -0.18
C TYR A 119 16.40 -11.74 0.25
N ARG A 120 17.37 -11.92 1.15
CA ARG A 120 17.69 -13.22 1.76
C ARG A 120 16.56 -13.80 2.62
N ARG A 121 15.74 -12.96 3.26
CA ARG A 121 14.55 -13.40 4.01
C ARG A 121 13.42 -13.87 3.10
N LEU A 122 13.36 -13.37 1.86
CA LEU A 122 12.38 -13.83 0.87
C LEU A 122 12.78 -15.15 0.20
N ILE A 123 14.08 -15.35 -0.04
CA ILE A 123 14.59 -16.57 -0.69
C ILE A 123 14.84 -17.71 0.29
N GLY A 124 15.29 -17.39 1.52
CA GLY A 124 15.71 -18.39 2.50
C GLY A 124 14.60 -18.92 3.38
N GLU A 125 13.42 -18.32 3.35
CA GLU A 125 12.27 -18.78 4.13
C GLU A 125 11.28 -19.48 3.19
N ASP A 126 10.94 -20.72 3.52
CA ASP A 126 9.85 -21.44 2.87
C ASP A 126 8.53 -20.70 3.17
N MET A 127 8.03 -19.98 2.17
CA MET A 127 6.79 -19.21 2.28
C MET A 127 5.59 -20.10 2.54
N GLU A 128 5.59 -21.34 2.02
CA GLU A 128 4.55 -22.32 2.34
C GLU A 128 4.65 -22.76 3.80
N ALA A 129 5.87 -22.94 4.33
CA ALA A 129 6.06 -23.21 5.75
C ALA A 129 5.56 -22.07 6.66
N ARG A 130 5.51 -20.84 6.14
CA ARG A 130 4.87 -19.69 6.81
C ARG A 130 3.37 -19.55 6.53
N GLY A 131 2.80 -20.44 5.71
CA GLY A 131 1.37 -20.49 5.36
C GLY A 131 0.96 -19.57 4.21
N TYR A 132 1.91 -18.99 3.47
CA TYR A 132 1.62 -18.13 2.32
C TYR A 132 1.63 -18.94 1.02
N HIS A 133 0.47 -19.08 0.40
CA HIS A 133 0.32 -19.80 -0.87
C HIS A 133 0.19 -18.81 -2.03
N CYS A 134 1.25 -18.58 -2.80
CA CYS A 134 1.19 -17.64 -3.92
C CYS A 134 2.05 -18.09 -5.10
N ARG A 135 1.59 -17.78 -6.31
CA ARG A 135 2.31 -18.01 -7.56
C ARG A 135 3.58 -17.17 -7.63
N ALA A 136 3.51 -15.96 -7.10
CA ALA A 136 4.62 -15.03 -7.07
C ALA A 136 4.61 -14.22 -5.77
N LEU A 137 5.80 -14.07 -5.20
CA LEU A 137 6.10 -13.13 -4.12
C LEU A 137 7.05 -12.06 -4.67
N LEU A 138 6.61 -10.82 -4.66
CA LEU A 138 7.37 -9.67 -5.15
C LEU A 138 7.61 -8.71 -3.99
N ALA A 139 8.81 -8.16 -3.92
CA ALA A 139 9.10 -7.01 -3.06
C ALA A 139 9.63 -5.89 -3.94
N LEU A 140 9.04 -4.71 -3.80
CA LEU A 140 9.46 -3.52 -4.54
C LEU A 140 10.87 -3.13 -4.12
N LYS A 141 11.66 -2.60 -5.07
CA LYS A 141 13.07 -2.26 -4.83
C LYS A 141 13.45 -0.86 -5.26
N ALA A 142 12.52 -0.11 -5.84
CA ALA A 142 12.78 1.25 -6.23
C ALA A 142 13.26 2.13 -5.05
N PRO A 143 14.17 3.09 -5.29
CA PRO A 143 14.89 3.79 -4.22
C PRO A 143 14.05 4.83 -3.48
N SER A 144 13.08 5.45 -4.16
CA SER A 144 12.22 6.51 -3.62
C SER A 144 10.78 6.03 -3.44
N VAL A 145 9.99 6.76 -2.63
CA VAL A 145 8.56 6.46 -2.43
C VAL A 145 7.81 6.64 -3.75
N LEU A 146 8.16 7.67 -4.50
CA LEU A 146 7.58 7.93 -5.82
C LEU A 146 7.90 6.81 -6.81
N ASP A 147 9.17 6.41 -6.93
CA ASP A 147 9.57 5.36 -7.86
C ASP A 147 8.92 4.02 -7.50
N ARG A 148 8.76 3.72 -6.21
CA ARG A 148 8.03 2.52 -5.76
C ARG A 148 6.56 2.58 -6.13
N THR A 149 5.94 3.75 -6.07
CA THR A 149 4.54 3.95 -6.49
C THR A 149 4.38 3.62 -7.98
N ILE A 150 5.32 4.11 -8.80
CA ILE A 150 5.35 3.83 -10.24
C ILE A 150 5.66 2.34 -10.50
N GLU A 151 6.61 1.76 -9.79
CA GLU A 151 6.96 0.33 -9.87
C GLU A 151 5.74 -0.55 -9.58
N LEU A 152 5.03 -0.29 -8.48
CA LEU A 152 3.83 -1.01 -8.08
C LEU A 152 2.73 -0.90 -9.12
N HIS A 153 2.43 0.31 -9.59
CA HIS A 153 1.41 0.50 -10.62
C HIS A 153 1.76 -0.26 -11.90
N ARG A 154 3.01 -0.19 -12.37
CA ARG A 154 3.45 -0.91 -13.57
C ARG A 154 3.30 -2.42 -13.41
N LEU A 155 3.62 -2.95 -12.23
CA LEU A 155 3.37 -4.37 -11.90
C LEU A 155 1.88 -4.69 -11.96
N LEU A 156 1.01 -3.86 -11.38
CA LEU A 156 -0.44 -4.08 -11.43
C LEU A 156 -0.98 -4.02 -12.87
N CYS A 157 -0.49 -3.11 -13.71
CA CYS A 157 -0.82 -3.08 -15.13
C CYS A 157 -0.41 -4.36 -15.86
N ALA A 158 0.76 -4.91 -15.55
CA ALA A 158 1.26 -6.12 -16.16
C ALA A 158 0.50 -7.37 -15.67
N ILE A 159 0.23 -7.46 -14.37
CA ILE A 159 -0.49 -8.58 -13.75
C ILE A 159 -1.95 -8.59 -14.17
N LYS A 160 -2.52 -7.42 -14.47
CA LYS A 160 -3.91 -7.24 -14.84
C LYS A 160 -4.89 -7.83 -13.79
N PRO A 161 -4.84 -7.40 -12.52
CA PRO A 161 -5.64 -8.02 -11.46
C PRO A 161 -7.13 -7.92 -11.73
N THR A 162 -7.86 -8.95 -11.28
CA THR A 162 -9.33 -8.99 -11.19
C THR A 162 -9.82 -8.56 -9.81
N ARG A 163 -8.95 -8.65 -8.79
CA ARG A 163 -9.20 -8.23 -7.42
C ARG A 163 -7.88 -7.85 -6.73
N ILE A 164 -7.93 -6.84 -5.88
CA ILE A 164 -6.79 -6.41 -5.07
C ILE A 164 -7.22 -6.43 -3.60
N PHE A 165 -6.46 -7.12 -2.74
CA PHE A 165 -6.53 -6.95 -1.30
C PHE A 165 -5.41 -6.02 -0.86
N LEU A 166 -5.74 -4.88 -0.27
CA LEU A 166 -4.79 -3.87 0.18
C LEU A 166 -4.68 -3.92 1.71
N LEU A 167 -3.56 -4.46 2.20
CA LEU A 167 -3.21 -4.66 3.61
C LEU A 167 -1.97 -3.84 3.97
N GLN A 168 -2.07 -2.54 3.76
CA GLN A 168 -0.97 -1.63 3.98
C GLN A 168 -0.88 -1.18 5.44
N HIS A 169 0.34 -0.84 5.84
CA HIS A 169 0.62 -0.13 7.08
C HIS A 169 0.26 1.34 6.99
N HIS A 170 0.24 1.98 8.16
CA HIS A 170 0.01 3.41 8.30
C HIS A 170 0.92 4.23 7.39
N MET A 171 0.30 5.18 6.69
CA MET A 171 0.99 6.13 5.81
C MET A 171 1.76 5.48 4.64
N ASP A 172 1.40 4.27 4.21
CA ASP A 172 1.94 3.70 2.97
C ASP A 172 1.28 4.35 1.75
N VAL A 173 1.67 5.60 1.48
CA VAL A 173 1.17 6.38 0.36
C VAL A 173 1.48 5.73 -0.99
N CYS A 174 2.54 4.91 -1.05
CA CYS A 174 2.90 4.16 -2.25
C CYS A 174 1.82 3.13 -2.60
N ALA A 175 1.37 2.34 -1.62
CA ALA A 175 0.38 1.30 -1.83
C ALA A 175 -1.00 1.90 -2.22
N VAL A 176 -1.49 2.93 -1.52
CA VAL A 176 -2.77 3.59 -1.87
C VAL A 176 -2.71 4.24 -3.24
N THR A 177 -1.68 5.03 -3.50
CA THR A 177 -1.62 5.80 -4.74
C THR A 177 -1.53 4.89 -5.96
N ALA A 178 -0.70 3.84 -5.89
CA ALA A 178 -0.54 2.91 -7.00
C ALA A 178 -1.79 2.07 -7.28
N THR A 179 -2.63 1.85 -6.27
CA THR A 179 -3.89 1.09 -6.38
C THR A 179 -5.10 1.95 -6.71
N TYR A 180 -5.00 3.27 -6.57
CA TYR A 180 -6.09 4.20 -6.87
C TYR A 180 -6.70 4.05 -8.28
N PRO A 181 -5.93 3.80 -9.35
CA PRO A 181 -6.49 3.51 -10.68
C PRO A 181 -7.29 2.20 -10.76
N PHE A 182 -7.17 1.34 -9.74
CA PHE A 182 -7.83 0.04 -9.59
C PHE A 182 -8.84 0.04 -8.43
N ARG A 183 -9.26 1.23 -7.95
CA ARG A 183 -10.13 1.40 -6.78
C ARG A 183 -11.41 0.57 -6.82
N ASP A 184 -12.00 0.35 -8.00
CA ASP A 184 -13.25 -0.40 -8.17
C ASP A 184 -13.11 -1.91 -7.90
N ILE A 185 -11.87 -2.43 -7.90
CA ILE A 185 -11.56 -3.83 -7.61
C ILE A 185 -10.66 -3.99 -6.36
N THR A 186 -10.47 -2.91 -5.60
CA THR A 186 -9.58 -2.88 -4.43
C THR A 186 -10.37 -2.95 -3.14
N GLU A 187 -10.09 -3.97 -2.34
CA GLU A 187 -10.61 -4.17 -1.00
C GLU A 187 -9.56 -3.78 0.03
N PHE A 188 -9.86 -2.74 0.79
CA PHE A 188 -8.99 -2.25 1.83
C PHE A 188 -9.21 -2.99 3.16
N VAL A 189 -8.15 -3.61 3.68
CA VAL A 189 -8.18 -4.37 4.94
C VAL A 189 -7.37 -3.62 5.99
N HIS A 190 -8.05 -2.75 6.73
CA HIS A 190 -7.44 -1.89 7.74
C HIS A 190 -6.82 -2.69 8.92
N HIS A 191 -5.80 -2.15 9.57
CA HIS A 191 -5.23 -2.71 10.80
C HIS A 191 -6.16 -2.52 12.00
N ALA A 192 -6.17 -3.46 12.95
CA ALA A 192 -6.94 -3.32 14.19
C ALA A 192 -6.13 -2.67 15.34
N ASP A 193 -5.16 -1.80 15.03
CA ASP A 193 -4.26 -1.17 16.01
C ASP A 193 -4.69 0.23 16.46
N HIS A 194 -5.85 0.68 15.98
CA HIS A 194 -6.46 1.97 16.30
C HIS A 194 -5.59 3.18 15.88
N LEU A 195 -4.81 3.02 14.82
CA LEU A 195 -4.06 4.10 14.21
C LEU A 195 -4.69 4.45 12.85
N PRO A 196 -4.70 5.74 12.44
CA PRO A 196 -5.20 6.11 11.12
C PRO A 196 -4.33 5.59 9.98
N CYS A 197 -4.95 5.09 8.92
CA CYS A 197 -4.31 4.82 7.64
C CYS A 197 -4.69 5.86 6.57
N LEU A 198 -3.85 5.93 5.53
CA LEU A 198 -4.19 6.48 4.21
C LEU A 198 -5.09 5.51 3.44
#